data_AF-A0A1H6U503-F1
#
_entry.id   AF-A0A1H6U503-F1
#
_cell.length_a   1.000
_cell.length_b   1.000
_cell.length_c   1.000
_cell.angle_alpha   90.00
_cell.angle_beta   90.00
_cell.angle_gamma   90.00
#
_symmetry.space_group_name_H-M   'P 1'
#
loop_
_entity.id
_entity.type
_entity.pdbx_description
1 polymer ?
#
loop_
_entity_poly.entity_id
_entity_poly.type
_entity_poly.pdbx_seq_one_letter_code
_entity_poly.pdbx_strand_id
1 'polypeptide(L)' 'MPYSLGSCHTAVIDGRFVEGHVPAADILRLRRQPDLIGAAVPGMPVGSPGMESGDRRDAYQVIGVARDGSRRVLADYPAR' A
#
# COMPACT_ATOMS: atom_id res chain seq x y z
N MET A 1 6.54 9.53 6.28
CA MET A 1 6.30 8.11 5.95
C MET A 1 7.07 7.26 6.97
N PRO A 2 6.46 6.29 7.68
CA PRO A 2 7.17 5.49 8.69
C PRO A 2 8.26 4.60 8.08
N TYR A 3 9.46 4.55 8.69
CA TYR A 3 10.60 3.79 8.16
C TYR A 3 10.29 2.30 7.92
N SER A 4 9.50 1.68 8.80
CA SER A 4 9.11 0.26 8.68
C SER A 4 8.14 -0.06 7.55
N LEU A 5 7.63 0.96 6.83
CA LEU A 5 6.71 0.78 5.71
C LEU A 5 7.35 1.13 4.36
N GLY A 6 8.66 1.36 4.32
CA GLY A 6 9.38 1.74 3.11
C GLY A 6 9.30 0.68 2.00
N SER A 7 9.29 1.17 0.76
CA SER A 7 9.34 0.38 -0.46
C SER A 7 10.33 1.03 -1.45
N CYS A 8 10.30 0.62 -2.72
CA CYS A 8 11.19 1.11 -3.76
C CYS A 8 10.80 2.48 -4.34
N HIS A 9 9.54 2.90 -4.17
CA HIS A 9 9.07 4.18 -4.70
C HIS A 9 7.96 4.80 -3.83
N THR A 10 7.89 6.13 -3.89
CA THR A 10 6.88 6.93 -3.22
C THR A 10 6.18 7.82 -4.25
N ALA A 11 4.86 7.80 -4.24
CA ALA A 11 4.02 8.74 -4.99
C ALA A 11 3.19 9.60 -4.02
N VAL A 12 2.69 10.73 -4.52
CA VAL A 12 1.76 11.60 -3.78
C VAL A 12 0.54 11.89 -4.65
N ILE A 13 -0.65 11.68 -4.09
CA ILE A 13 -1.94 11.98 -4.73
C ILE A 13 -2.83 12.71 -3.74
N ASP A 14 -3.42 13.84 -4.14
CA ASP A 14 -4.28 14.67 -3.28
C ASP A 14 -3.65 15.00 -1.92
N GLY A 15 -2.32 15.18 -1.87
CA GLY A 15 -1.56 15.46 -0.64
C GLY A 15 -1.33 14.25 0.28
N ARG A 16 -1.65 13.03 -0.16
CA ARG A 16 -1.48 11.77 0.57
C ARG A 16 -0.41 10.92 -0.08
N PHE A 17 0.41 10.24 0.71
CA PHE A 17 1.44 9.37 0.15
C PHE A 17 0.89 8.01 -0.27
N VAL A 18 1.50 7.44 -1.30
CA VAL A 18 1.29 6.06 -1.76
C VAL A 18 2.68 5.44 -1.87
N GLU A 19 2.99 4.48 -1.01
CA GLU A 19 4.31 3.87 -0.91
C GLU A 19 4.30 2.45 -1.46
N GLY A 20 5.18 2.20 -2.42
CA GLY A 20 5.32 0.89 -3.06
C GLY A 20 4.14 0.51 -3.95
N HIS A 21 4.04 -0.78 -4.21
CA HIS A 21 3.15 -1.38 -5.20
C HIS A 21 1.68 -1.48 -4.71
N VAL A 22 1.09 -0.33 -4.34
CA VAL A 22 -0.31 -0.22 -3.92
C VAL A 22 -1.23 -0.35 -5.15
N PRO A 23 -2.19 -1.29 -5.17
CA PRO A 23 -3.14 -1.42 -6.27
C PRO A 23 -4.01 -0.17 -6.46
N ALA A 24 -4.31 0.16 -7.72
CA ALA A 24 -5.11 1.34 -8.07
C ALA A 24 -6.48 1.36 -7.38
N ALA A 25 -7.12 0.20 -7.21
CA ALA A 25 -8.38 0.08 -6.49
C ALA A 25 -8.25 0.53 -5.01
N ASP A 26 -7.11 0.26 -4.38
CA ASP A 26 -6.83 0.63 -3.00
C ASP A 26 -6.39 2.09 -2.87
N ILE A 27 -5.76 2.67 -3.90
CA ILE A 27 -5.56 4.12 -3.99
C ILE A 27 -6.91 4.85 -4.04
N LEU A 28 -7.88 4.33 -4.80
CA LEU A 28 -9.24 4.88 -4.83
C LEU A 28 -9.96 4.71 -3.48
N ARG A 29 -9.73 3.60 -2.77
CA ARG A 29 -10.22 3.42 -1.39
C ARG A 29 -9.59 4.43 -0.44
N LEU A 30 -8.29 4.67 -0.53
CA LEU A 30 -7.58 5.66 0.27
C LEU A 30 -8.23 7.04 0.14
N ARG A 31 -8.59 7.48 -1.08
CA ARG A 31 -9.27 8.77 -1.31
C ARG A 31 -10.59 8.93 -0.53
N ARG A 32 -11.27 7.82 -0.23
CA ARG A 32 -12.52 7.80 0.55
C ARG A 32 -12.32 7.72 2.06
N GLN A 33 -11.08 7.60 2.54
CA GLN A 33 -10.74 7.53 3.96
C GLN A 33 -10.14 8.88 4.41
N PRO A 34 -10.92 9.79 5.00
CA PRO A 34 -10.46 11.16 5.31
C PRO A 34 -9.44 11.22 6.48
N ASP A 35 -9.44 10.20 7.34
CA ASP A 35 -8.53 10.05 8.47
C ASP A 35 -7.12 9.58 8.08
N LEU A 36 -6.98 9.03 6.86
CA LEU A 36 -5.71 8.49 6.38
C LEU A 36 -4.91 9.52 5.59
N ILE A 37 -3.63 9.61 5.94
CA ILE A 37 -2.65 10.47 5.29
C ILE A 37 -1.82 9.73 4.22
N GLY A 38 -2.00 8.42 4.09
CA GLY A 38 -1.39 7.62 3.03
C GLY A 38 -1.64 6.12 3.14
N ALA A 39 -1.15 5.39 2.15
CA ALA A 39 -1.18 3.93 2.11
C ALA A 39 0.18 3.38 1.68
N ALA A 40 0.51 2.16 2.13
CA ALA A 40 1.78 1.52 1.83
C ALA A 40 1.64 0.02 1.57
N VAL A 41 2.43 -0.50 0.63
CA VAL A 41 2.79 -1.92 0.53
C VAL A 41 4.29 -2.02 0.85
N PRO A 42 4.67 -2.45 2.07
CA PRO A 42 6.07 -2.53 2.46
C PRO A 42 6.86 -3.56 1.65
N GLY A 43 8.13 -3.26 1.38
CA GLY A 43 8.98 -4.14 0.58
C GLY A 43 8.56 -4.20 -0.89
N MET A 44 8.70 -5.36 -1.53
CA MET A 44 8.36 -5.59 -2.94
C MET A 44 7.77 -7.00 -3.14
N PRO A 45 6.53 -7.27 -2.67
CA PRO A 45 5.94 -8.60 -2.73
C PRO A 45 5.65 -9.00 -4.19
N VAL A 46 6.06 -10.21 -4.56
CA VAL A 46 5.80 -10.76 -5.90
C VAL A 46 4.29 -10.87 -6.11
N GLY A 47 3.80 -10.48 -7.29
CA GLY A 47 2.38 -10.51 -7.61
C GLY A 47 1.60 -9.25 -7.24
N SER A 48 2.24 -8.28 -6.57
CA SER A 48 1.72 -6.90 -6.49
C SER A 48 1.86 -6.21 -7.86
N PRO A 49 1.06 -5.16 -8.17
CA PRO A 49 1.08 -4.51 -9.48
C PRO A 49 2.46 -3.96 -9.85
N GLY A 50 3.04 -4.41 -10.96
CA GLY A 50 4.41 -4.09 -11.37
C GLY A 50 5.49 -5.03 -10.81
N MET A 51 5.12 -6.02 -10.01
CA MET A 51 5.97 -7.11 -9.51
C MET A 51 5.41 -8.49 -9.89
N GLU A 52 4.57 -8.58 -10.94
CA GLU A 52 3.99 -9.83 -11.39
C GLU A 52 5.07 -10.80 -11.89
N SER A 53 5.01 -12.07 -11.48
CA SER A 53 5.93 -13.11 -11.93
C SER A 53 5.22 -14.45 -12.05
N GLY A 54 4.68 -14.71 -13.24
CA GLY A 54 3.84 -15.89 -13.51
C GLY A 54 2.61 -15.94 -12.60
N ASP A 55 2.29 -17.14 -12.12
CA ASP A 55 1.15 -17.37 -11.22
C ASP A 55 1.47 -17.12 -9.73
N ARG A 56 2.74 -16.95 -9.38
CA ARG A 56 3.18 -16.77 -8.00
C ARG A 56 2.72 -15.41 -7.46
N ARG A 57 2.14 -15.43 -6.26
CA ARG A 57 1.85 -14.25 -5.46
C ARG A 57 2.28 -14.46 -4.02
N ASP A 58 3.09 -13.54 -3.51
CA ASP A 58 3.37 -13.48 -2.09
C ASP A 58 2.17 -12.84 -1.37
N ALA A 59 1.92 -13.23 -0.11
CA ALA A 59 0.91 -12.58 0.69
C ALA A 59 1.35 -11.16 1.05
N TYR A 60 0.45 -10.18 0.92
CA TYR A 60 0.73 -8.80 1.33
C TYR A 60 -0.52 -8.06 1.74
N GLN A 61 -0.31 -6.96 2.47
CA GLN A 61 -1.38 -6.08 2.91
C GLN A 61 -1.12 -4.66 2.41
N VAL A 62 -2.21 -3.96 2.11
CA VAL A 62 -2.17 -2.51 1.92
C VAL A 62 -2.45 -1.87 3.27
N ILE A 63 -1.46 -1.17 3.82
CA ILE A 63 -1.51 -0.57 5.14
C ILE A 63 -1.82 0.91 5.01
N GLY A 64 -2.98 1.33 5.49
CA GLY A 64 -3.35 2.74 5.66
C GLY A 64 -2.70 3.32 6.91
N VAL A 65 -2.25 4.57 6.82
CA VAL A 65 -1.61 5.30 7.92
C VAL A 65 -2.39 6.57 8.22
N ALA A 66 -2.79 6.75 9.48
CA ALA A 66 -3.47 7.95 9.97
C ALA A 66 -2.48 9.01 10.45
N ARG A 67 -2.99 10.23 10.66
CA ARG A 67 -2.17 11.39 11.06
C ARG A 67 -1.50 11.22 12.43
N ASP A 68 -2.13 10.47 13.33
CA ASP A 68 -1.60 10.13 14.65
C ASP A 68 -0.55 9.00 14.61
N GLY A 69 -0.25 8.47 13.42
CA GLY A 69 0.69 7.37 13.21
C GLY A 69 0.08 5.98 13.40
N SER A 70 -1.21 5.88 13.76
CA SER A 70 -1.92 4.60 13.81
C SER A 70 -2.04 4.00 12.40
N ARG A 71 -2.15 2.68 12.36
CA ARG A 71 -2.11 1.89 11.12
C ARG A 71 -3.31 0.97 11.08
N ARG A 72 -3.89 0.77 9.89
CA ARG A 72 -4.94 -0.21 9.65
C ARG A 72 -4.84 -0.84 8.28
N VAL A 73 -5.31 -2.07 8.16
CA VAL A 73 -5.34 -2.79 6.89
C VAL A 73 -6.48 -2.25 6.03
N LEU A 74 -6.16 -1.81 4.81
CA LEU A 74 -7.12 -1.37 3.79
C LEU A 74 -7.54 -2.52 2.86
N ALA A 75 -6.62 -3.44 2.62
CA ALA A 75 -6.83 -4.63 1.82
C ALA A 75 -5.82 -5.71 2.21
N ASP A 76 -6.25 -6.96 2.08
CA ASP A 76 -5.45 -8.16 2.32
C ASP A 76 -5.44 -9.00 1.04
N TYR A 77 -4.24 -9.37 0.60
CA TYR A 77 -4.00 -10.17 -0.59
C TYR A 77 -3.30 -11.47 -0.17
N PRO A 78 -3.99 -12.63 -0.24
CA PRO A 78 -3.40 -13.91 0.14
C PRO A 78 -2.38 -14.39 -0.90
N ALA A 79 -1.45 -15.24 -0.45
CA ALA A 79 -0.49 -15.88 -1.32
C ALA A 79 -1.17 -16.83 -2.32
N ARG A 80 -0.56 -17.02 -3.49
CA ARG A 80 -1.00 -17.95 -4.53
C ARG A 80 0.18 -18.58 -5.26
#